data_AF-A0A1P8WWB8-F1
#
_entry.id   AF-A0A1P8WWB8-F1
#
_cell.length_a   1.000
_cell.length_b   1.000
_cell.length_c   1.000
_cell.angle_alpha   90.00
_cell.angle_beta   90.00
_cell.angle_gamma   90.00
#
_symmetry.space_group_name_H-M   'P 1'
#
loop_
_entity.id
_entity.type
_entity.pdbx_description
1 polymer ?
#
loop_
_entity_poly.entity_id
_entity_poly.type
_entity_poly.pdbx_seq_one_letter_code
_entity_poly.pdbx_strand_id
1 'polypeptide(L)'
;MPSYRSRTTTHGRNQAGARGLWRATGMKDGDFGKPIIAVVNSFTQFVPGHVHLKDLGQMVAREIEAHGGVAKEFNTIAVDDGIAMGHDGMLYSLPSRDLIADSVEYMVNAHCADAMVCISNCDKITPGMLMAALRINIPVVFVSGGPMEAGKVVLKGKIVALDLVDAMVAAADEKYTDEEVTAIEQAACPTCGSCSGMFTANSMNCLTEALGLSLPGNGSTLATHADRKALFLNAGRLVVDMCRRHYEEDDQSVLPRNIATFEAFENAMSLDIAMGGSTNTVLHLLAAAFEAGVDFTMEDIDRLSRRVPCLSKVAPAKSDVHMEDVHRAGGIMAILGQLERAGLIHAHLPTVHSATLGDALNKWDISRTNDPEVQKFFMAAPGGVPTQTAFSQDRRWNELDLDREAGVIRSASHAFSQDGGLAVLSGNVALDGCIVKTAGVDESILKFSGPAKVYESQDAAVAGILTGQVVAGDVIVIRYEGPKGGPGMQEMLYPTSYLKSKGLGAACALVTDGRFSGGTSGLSIGHVSPEAAEGGTIGLVENGDLINIDIPARTITLAVADSVLAERRAAMDAAGWQPAKPRPRKVSVALQAYAAMTTSAARGAVRDLSQLKGAKG
;
A
#
# COMPACT_ATOMS: atom_id res chain seq x y z
N MET A 1 32.14 12.65 11.38
CA MET A 1 32.15 11.77 10.19
C MET A 1 32.15 10.30 10.61
N PRO A 2 31.00 9.63 10.53
CA PRO A 2 30.92 8.21 10.81
C PRO A 2 31.72 7.42 9.77
N SER A 3 32.33 6.33 10.21
CA SER A 3 32.98 5.38 9.29
C SER A 3 31.94 4.57 8.52
N TYR A 4 32.19 4.28 7.24
CA TYR A 4 31.43 3.28 6.49
C TYR A 4 31.27 1.99 7.31
N ARG A 5 30.03 1.49 7.42
CA ARG A 5 29.67 0.24 8.11
C ARG A 5 30.41 -0.95 7.52
N SER A 6 30.60 -0.95 6.20
CA SER A 6 31.30 -2.01 5.47
C SER A 6 32.76 -2.16 5.86
N ARG A 7 33.37 -1.17 6.53
CA ARG A 7 34.72 -1.28 7.10
C ARG A 7 34.85 -2.46 8.06
N THR A 8 33.76 -2.83 8.72
CA THR A 8 33.67 -3.99 9.63
C THR A 8 34.13 -5.29 8.96
N THR A 9 33.81 -5.49 7.67
CA THR A 9 34.11 -6.73 6.94
C THR A 9 35.20 -6.54 5.87
N THR A 10 35.64 -5.29 5.64
CA THR A 10 36.62 -4.97 4.59
C THR A 10 37.97 -4.49 5.12
N HIS A 11 38.08 -4.00 6.36
CA HIS A 11 39.31 -3.36 6.87
C HIS A 11 40.04 -4.14 7.96
N GLY A 12 41.36 -3.97 8.03
CA GLY A 12 42.22 -4.55 9.07
C GLY A 12 42.66 -5.99 8.80
N ARG A 13 43.73 -6.41 9.48
CA ARG A 13 44.33 -7.75 9.32
C ARG A 13 43.34 -8.87 9.67
N ASN A 14 42.55 -8.69 10.72
CA ASN A 14 41.61 -9.70 11.22
C ASN A 14 40.47 -10.00 10.22
N GLN A 15 40.16 -9.09 9.30
CA GLN A 15 39.12 -9.27 8.28
C GLN A 15 39.66 -9.87 6.97
N ALA A 16 40.83 -10.50 6.97
CA ALA A 16 41.39 -11.15 5.78
C ALA A 16 40.47 -12.25 5.22
N GLY A 17 39.82 -13.03 6.09
CA GLY A 17 38.85 -14.06 5.69
C GLY A 17 37.62 -13.48 4.99
N ALA A 18 37.01 -12.44 5.59
CA ALA A 18 35.88 -11.73 5.00
C ALA A 18 36.24 -11.09 3.65
N ARG A 19 37.40 -10.44 3.53
CA ARG A 19 37.91 -9.95 2.25
C ARG A 19 38.11 -11.08 1.23
N GLY A 20 38.58 -12.26 1.65
CA GLY A 20 38.70 -13.43 0.79
C GLY A 20 37.35 -13.85 0.19
N LEU A 21 36.29 -13.87 1.00
CA LEU A 21 34.93 -14.13 0.54
C LEU A 21 34.41 -13.02 -0.38
N TRP A 22 34.63 -11.75 -0.03
CA TRP A 22 34.27 -10.62 -0.89
C TRP A 22 34.92 -10.69 -2.28
N ARG A 23 36.19 -11.14 -2.37
CA ARG A 23 36.86 -11.38 -3.65
C ARG A 23 36.20 -12.50 -4.45
N ALA A 24 35.71 -13.54 -3.80
CA ALA A 24 34.94 -14.59 -4.47
C ALA A 24 33.61 -14.07 -5.05
N THR A 25 33.09 -12.95 -4.54
CA THR A 25 31.95 -12.22 -5.15
C THR A 25 32.35 -11.26 -6.28
N GLY A 26 33.63 -11.24 -6.67
CA GLY A 26 34.18 -10.40 -7.74
C GLY A 26 34.85 -9.09 -7.30
N MET A 27 34.88 -8.77 -6.00
CA MET A 27 35.56 -7.54 -5.52
C MET A 27 37.08 -7.60 -5.71
N LYS A 28 37.67 -6.48 -6.12
CA LYS A 28 39.11 -6.31 -6.35
C LYS A 28 39.73 -5.42 -5.28
N ASP A 29 41.06 -5.29 -5.30
CA ASP A 29 41.79 -4.46 -4.33
C ASP A 29 41.29 -3.02 -4.28
N GLY A 30 41.01 -2.42 -5.45
CA GLY A 30 40.50 -1.06 -5.57
C GLY A 30 39.05 -0.88 -5.11
N ASP A 31 38.34 -1.97 -4.77
CA ASP A 31 36.96 -1.89 -4.27
C ASP A 31 36.90 -1.79 -2.75
N PHE A 32 37.93 -2.27 -2.04
CA PHE A 32 37.99 -2.12 -0.58
C PHE A 32 38.25 -0.66 -0.21
N GLY A 33 37.27 -0.04 0.45
CA GLY A 33 37.28 1.39 0.80
C GLY A 33 36.17 2.18 0.12
N LYS A 34 35.56 1.66 -0.95
CA LYS A 34 34.34 2.21 -1.55
C LYS A 34 33.11 1.86 -0.70
N PRO A 35 32.03 2.66 -0.75
CA PRO A 35 30.77 2.30 -0.12
C PRO A 35 30.17 1.04 -0.75
N ILE A 36 29.73 0.09 0.07
CA ILE A 36 28.97 -1.10 -0.35
C ILE A 36 27.49 -0.77 -0.28
N ILE A 37 26.81 -0.81 -1.42
CA ILE A 37 25.39 -0.48 -1.55
C ILE A 37 24.61 -1.76 -1.85
N ALA A 38 23.63 -2.04 -1.01
CA ALA A 38 22.71 -3.14 -1.23
C ALA A 38 21.66 -2.75 -2.28
N VAL A 39 21.50 -3.57 -3.33
CA VAL A 39 20.36 -3.46 -4.24
C VAL A 39 19.33 -4.50 -3.78
N VAL A 40 18.29 -4.03 -3.09
CA VAL A 40 17.23 -4.88 -2.54
C VAL A 40 16.18 -5.06 -3.63
N ASN A 41 16.15 -6.24 -4.26
CA ASN A 41 15.19 -6.58 -5.31
C ASN A 41 14.12 -7.54 -4.77
N SER A 42 12.96 -7.60 -5.41
CA SER A 42 11.88 -8.54 -5.10
C SER A 42 11.41 -9.31 -6.34
N PHE A 43 12.31 -9.50 -7.32
CA PHE A 43 12.02 -10.26 -8.53
C PHE A 43 11.49 -11.66 -8.21
N THR A 44 10.40 -12.02 -8.86
CA THR A 44 9.84 -13.37 -8.87
C THR A 44 8.98 -13.55 -10.11
N GLN A 45 8.87 -14.79 -10.61
CA GLN A 45 8.02 -15.10 -11.74
C GLN A 45 6.55 -15.33 -11.33
N PHE A 46 6.25 -15.41 -10.03
CA PHE A 46 4.89 -15.59 -9.53
C PHE A 46 4.04 -14.32 -9.56
N VAL A 47 4.67 -13.14 -9.64
CA VAL A 47 3.99 -11.86 -9.40
C VAL A 47 4.17 -10.97 -10.63
N PRO A 48 3.11 -10.66 -11.41
CA PRO A 48 3.20 -9.84 -12.62
C PRO A 48 3.82 -8.46 -12.39
N GLY A 49 3.65 -7.90 -11.19
CA GLY A 49 4.28 -6.64 -10.79
C GLY A 49 5.79 -6.70 -10.57
N HIS A 50 6.39 -7.89 -10.62
CA HIS A 50 7.81 -8.11 -10.33
C HIS A 50 8.56 -8.90 -11.41
N VAL A 51 7.86 -9.50 -12.39
CA VAL A 51 8.49 -10.33 -13.44
C VAL A 51 9.59 -9.58 -14.21
N HIS A 52 9.43 -8.28 -14.41
CA HIS A 52 10.36 -7.43 -15.16
C HIS A 52 11.57 -6.98 -14.33
N LEU A 53 11.56 -7.17 -13.02
CA LEU A 53 12.59 -6.62 -12.13
C LEU A 53 13.95 -7.35 -12.20
N LYS A 54 13.99 -8.54 -12.82
CA LYS A 54 15.19 -9.39 -12.90
C LYS A 54 16.43 -8.64 -13.38
N ASP A 55 16.32 -7.93 -14.50
CA ASP A 55 17.45 -7.26 -15.13
C ASP A 55 17.61 -5.81 -14.66
N LEU A 56 16.59 -5.28 -13.96
CA LEU A 56 16.55 -3.92 -13.42
C LEU A 56 17.46 -3.78 -12.19
N GLY A 57 17.50 -4.79 -11.31
CA GLY A 57 18.45 -4.80 -10.19
C GLY A 57 19.91 -4.74 -10.66
N GLN A 58 20.26 -5.53 -11.67
CA GLN A 58 21.57 -5.49 -12.31
C GLN A 58 21.85 -4.15 -13.02
N MET A 59 20.82 -3.50 -13.57
CA MET A 59 20.96 -2.17 -14.15
C MET A 59 21.33 -1.12 -13.10
N VAL A 60 20.64 -1.13 -11.95
CA VAL A 60 20.96 -0.24 -10.81
C VAL A 60 22.35 -0.54 -10.27
N ALA A 61 22.71 -1.82 -10.14
CA ALA A 61 24.03 -2.24 -9.66
C ALA A 61 25.17 -1.67 -10.51
N ARG A 62 25.07 -1.80 -11.85
CA ARG A 62 26.05 -1.23 -12.78
C ARG A 62 26.14 0.30 -12.66
N GLU A 63 25.01 0.96 -12.43
CA GLU A 63 24.98 2.41 -12.28
C GLU A 63 25.68 2.88 -10.99
N ILE A 64 25.46 2.16 -9.89
CA ILE A 64 26.18 2.39 -8.61
C ILE A 64 27.69 2.22 -8.80
N GLU A 65 28.12 1.16 -9.48
CA GLU A 65 29.53 0.88 -9.76
C GLU A 65 30.17 1.99 -10.59
N ALA A 66 29.45 2.49 -11.61
CA ALA A 66 29.90 3.60 -12.45
C ALA A 66 30.10 4.91 -11.67
N HIS A 67 29.43 5.07 -10.51
CA HIS A 67 29.54 6.26 -9.65
C HIS A 67 30.46 6.05 -8.45
N GLY A 68 31.21 4.93 -8.43
CA GLY A 68 32.27 4.67 -7.45
C GLY A 68 31.78 4.01 -6.16
N GLY A 69 30.60 3.37 -6.17
CA GLY A 69 30.19 2.40 -5.16
C GLY A 69 30.54 0.97 -5.54
N VAL A 70 30.23 0.03 -4.64
CA VAL A 70 30.21 -1.41 -4.90
C VAL A 70 28.78 -1.88 -4.71
N ALA A 71 28.16 -2.41 -5.75
CA ALA A 71 26.79 -2.91 -5.65
C ALA A 71 26.75 -4.40 -5.30
N LYS A 72 25.83 -4.78 -4.41
CA LYS A 72 25.48 -6.18 -4.15
C LYS A 72 23.97 -6.34 -4.16
N GLU A 73 23.47 -6.96 -5.22
CA GLU A 73 22.06 -7.30 -5.34
C GLU A 73 21.72 -8.55 -4.52
N PHE A 74 20.60 -8.49 -3.80
CA PHE A 74 19.95 -9.67 -3.26
C PHE A 74 18.44 -9.56 -3.43
N ASN A 75 17.75 -10.68 -3.26
CA ASN A 75 16.31 -10.75 -3.41
C ASN A 75 15.61 -11.00 -2.06
N THR A 76 14.48 -10.33 -1.86
CA THR A 76 13.45 -10.71 -0.88
C THR A 76 12.25 -11.35 -1.57
N ILE A 77 11.35 -11.96 -0.80
CA ILE A 77 10.14 -12.58 -1.34
C ILE A 77 9.13 -11.54 -1.83
N ALA A 78 8.20 -11.97 -2.66
CA ALA A 78 6.99 -11.23 -3.01
C ALA A 78 5.80 -12.19 -3.12
N VAL A 79 4.65 -11.77 -2.60
CA VAL A 79 3.37 -12.46 -2.71
C VAL A 79 2.45 -11.61 -3.58
N ASP A 80 1.69 -12.25 -4.48
CA ASP A 80 0.68 -11.59 -5.28
C ASP A 80 -0.69 -11.72 -4.59
N ASP A 81 -1.23 -10.59 -4.12
CA ASP A 81 -2.55 -10.55 -3.49
C ASP A 81 -3.66 -10.95 -4.47
N GLY A 82 -3.54 -10.60 -5.76
CA GLY A 82 -4.53 -10.93 -6.79
C GLY A 82 -4.67 -12.44 -7.01
N ILE A 83 -3.55 -13.15 -7.15
CA ILE A 83 -3.51 -14.61 -7.32
C ILE A 83 -3.88 -15.32 -6.02
N ALA A 84 -3.43 -14.82 -4.86
CA ALA A 84 -3.71 -15.44 -3.57
C ALA A 84 -5.17 -15.27 -3.11
N MET A 85 -5.93 -14.39 -3.77
CA MET A 85 -7.31 -14.05 -3.44
C MET A 85 -8.22 -15.28 -3.54
N GLY A 86 -9.12 -15.43 -2.57
CA GLY A 86 -10.17 -16.46 -2.64
C GLY A 86 -9.78 -17.85 -2.14
N HIS A 87 -8.58 -18.04 -1.61
CA HIS A 87 -8.15 -19.28 -0.99
C HIS A 87 -7.19 -19.03 0.18
N ASP A 88 -6.77 -20.09 0.89
CA ASP A 88 -5.87 -20.04 2.07
C ASP A 88 -4.52 -19.33 1.84
N GLY A 89 -4.17 -19.01 0.59
CA GLY A 89 -2.95 -18.28 0.25
C GLY A 89 -2.99 -16.83 0.74
N MET A 90 -4.17 -16.22 0.78
CA MET A 90 -4.33 -14.83 1.24
C MET A 90 -3.93 -14.64 2.72
N LEU A 91 -3.97 -15.70 3.53
CA LEU A 91 -3.50 -15.67 4.92
C LEU A 91 -2.01 -15.29 5.02
N TYR A 92 -1.23 -15.51 3.96
CA TYR A 92 0.21 -15.23 3.92
C TYR A 92 0.55 -13.83 3.36
N SER A 93 -0.43 -13.09 2.85
CA SER A 93 -0.20 -11.77 2.24
C SER A 93 0.35 -10.77 3.25
N LEU A 94 -0.45 -10.31 4.23
CA LEU A 94 0.02 -9.31 5.19
C LEU A 94 1.26 -9.78 6.00
N PRO A 95 1.34 -11.03 6.49
CA PRO A 95 2.54 -11.51 7.16
C PRO A 95 3.82 -11.45 6.31
N SER A 96 3.70 -11.50 4.98
CA SER A 96 4.86 -11.35 4.09
C SER A 96 5.52 -9.97 4.22
N ARG A 97 4.78 -8.92 4.58
CA ARG A 97 5.32 -7.57 4.84
C ARG A 97 6.40 -7.61 5.93
N ASP A 98 6.09 -8.25 7.06
CA ASP A 98 7.01 -8.38 8.19
C ASP A 98 8.20 -9.30 7.84
N LEU A 99 7.95 -10.37 7.08
CA LEU A 99 9.02 -11.26 6.61
C LEU A 99 9.98 -10.55 5.63
N ILE A 100 9.45 -9.68 4.77
CA ILE A 100 10.25 -8.81 3.89
C ILE A 100 11.07 -7.83 4.71
N ALA A 101 10.47 -7.23 5.74
CA ALA A 101 11.20 -6.31 6.62
C ALA A 101 12.40 -7.02 7.29
N ASP A 102 12.17 -8.21 7.83
CA ASP A 102 13.21 -9.01 8.48
C ASP A 102 14.29 -9.46 7.49
N SER A 103 13.92 -9.92 6.29
CA SER A 103 14.89 -10.43 5.32
C SER A 103 15.86 -9.33 4.86
N VAL A 104 15.35 -8.12 4.64
CA VAL A 104 16.16 -6.96 4.29
C VAL A 104 17.07 -6.57 5.45
N GLU A 105 16.53 -6.51 6.67
CA GLU A 105 17.29 -6.21 7.88
C GLU A 105 18.45 -7.19 8.09
N TYR A 106 18.19 -8.50 7.95
CA TYR A 106 19.22 -9.53 8.10
C TYR A 106 20.31 -9.38 7.05
N MET A 107 19.95 -9.22 5.78
CA MET A 107 20.91 -9.12 4.69
C MET A 107 21.79 -7.87 4.83
N VAL A 108 21.19 -6.72 5.11
CA VAL A 108 21.89 -5.44 5.22
C VAL A 108 22.79 -5.40 6.46
N ASN A 109 22.30 -5.84 7.62
CA ASN A 109 23.09 -5.82 8.85
C ASN A 109 24.20 -6.86 8.86
N ALA A 110 23.94 -8.10 8.41
CA ALA A 110 24.94 -9.17 8.40
C ALA A 110 26.12 -8.87 7.45
N HIS A 111 25.85 -8.19 6.33
CA HIS A 111 26.89 -7.80 5.37
C HIS A 111 27.42 -6.38 5.60
N CYS A 112 26.86 -5.66 6.59
CA CYS A 112 27.22 -4.30 6.96
C CYS A 112 27.18 -3.33 5.76
N ALA A 113 26.14 -3.39 4.93
CA ALA A 113 26.00 -2.46 3.81
C ALA A 113 25.85 -1.01 4.29
N ASP A 114 26.40 -0.08 3.52
CA ASP A 114 26.51 1.34 3.87
C ASP A 114 25.25 2.12 3.50
N ALA A 115 24.59 1.74 2.40
CA ALA A 115 23.35 2.32 1.90
C ALA A 115 22.54 1.26 1.11
N MET A 116 21.31 1.58 0.70
CA MET A 116 20.51 0.64 -0.09
C MET A 116 19.59 1.31 -1.13
N VAL A 117 19.36 0.63 -2.24
CA VAL A 117 18.27 0.93 -3.18
C VAL A 117 17.19 -0.13 -3.01
N CYS A 118 15.98 0.31 -2.68
CA CYS A 118 14.82 -0.58 -2.54
C CYS A 118 14.04 -0.61 -3.85
N ILE A 119 14.10 -1.74 -4.55
CA ILE A 119 13.32 -2.02 -5.76
C ILE A 119 12.09 -2.83 -5.36
N SER A 120 10.96 -2.14 -5.19
CA SER A 120 9.67 -2.73 -4.80
C SER A 120 8.64 -2.62 -5.93
N ASN A 121 7.40 -3.12 -5.75
CA ASN A 121 6.29 -2.70 -6.60
C ASN A 121 4.91 -3.04 -6.04
N CYS A 122 4.65 -4.34 -5.84
CA CYS A 122 3.35 -4.87 -5.42
C CYS A 122 3.08 -4.61 -3.93
N ASP A 123 1.86 -4.90 -3.52
CA ASP A 123 1.16 -4.46 -2.31
C ASP A 123 2.03 -4.44 -1.03
N LYS A 124 2.45 -5.61 -0.54
CA LYS A 124 3.16 -5.75 0.75
C LYS A 124 4.66 -5.51 0.68
N ILE A 125 5.22 -5.38 -0.52
CA ILE A 125 6.68 -5.30 -0.71
C ILE A 125 7.19 -3.91 -0.37
N THR A 126 6.57 -2.87 -0.95
CA THR A 126 6.93 -1.47 -0.66
C THR A 126 6.89 -1.16 0.85
N PRO A 127 5.81 -1.48 1.59
CA PRO A 127 5.78 -1.25 3.03
C PRO A 127 6.74 -2.14 3.82
N GLY A 128 6.98 -3.39 3.42
CA GLY A 128 7.97 -4.25 4.08
C GLY A 128 9.40 -3.70 3.95
N MET A 129 9.78 -3.24 2.76
CA MET A 129 11.07 -2.57 2.53
C MET A 129 11.15 -1.22 3.26
N LEU A 130 10.04 -0.47 3.34
CA LEU A 130 9.95 0.79 4.09
C LEU A 130 10.18 0.57 5.60
N MET A 131 9.53 -0.43 6.18
CA MET A 131 9.76 -0.83 7.58
C MET A 131 11.22 -1.17 7.82
N ALA A 132 11.85 -2.01 6.98
CA ALA A 132 13.27 -2.32 7.10
C ALA A 132 14.16 -1.07 7.01
N ALA A 133 13.88 -0.18 6.05
CA ALA A 133 14.65 1.04 5.88
C ALA A 133 14.61 1.93 7.12
N LEU A 134 13.44 2.05 7.74
CA LEU A 134 13.24 2.81 8.97
C LEU A 134 13.86 2.10 10.18
N ARG A 135 13.87 0.77 10.27
CA ARG A 135 14.59 0.02 11.33
C ARG A 135 16.09 0.24 11.28
N ILE A 136 16.67 0.07 10.09
CA ILE A 136 18.13 0.05 9.88
C ILE A 136 18.72 1.47 9.88
N ASN A 137 17.97 2.43 9.34
CA ASN A 137 18.31 3.85 9.29
C ASN A 137 19.68 4.17 8.66
N ILE A 138 19.92 3.63 7.46
CA ILE A 138 21.03 4.02 6.55
C ILE A 138 20.47 4.72 5.31
N PRO A 139 21.29 5.48 4.55
CA PRO A 139 20.82 6.15 3.32
C PRO A 139 20.11 5.18 2.38
N VAL A 140 18.94 5.59 1.89
CA VAL A 140 18.06 4.75 1.09
C VAL A 140 17.35 5.55 0.00
N VAL A 141 17.18 4.93 -1.17
CA VAL A 141 16.31 5.44 -2.24
C VAL A 141 15.35 4.34 -2.66
N PHE A 142 14.05 4.66 -2.73
CA PHE A 142 13.01 3.76 -3.23
C PHE A 142 12.73 4.02 -4.70
N VAL A 143 12.75 2.97 -5.52
CA VAL A 143 12.36 2.99 -6.93
C VAL A 143 11.47 1.79 -7.23
N SER A 144 10.20 2.01 -7.54
CA SER A 144 9.26 0.91 -7.78
C SER A 144 9.37 0.34 -9.20
N GLY A 145 8.76 -0.81 -9.45
CA GLY A 145 8.62 -1.39 -10.79
C GLY A 145 7.70 -0.61 -11.72
N GLY A 146 6.76 0.16 -11.15
CA GLY A 146 5.77 0.98 -11.85
C GLY A 146 4.43 0.26 -12.07
N PRO A 147 3.34 1.02 -12.22
CA PRO A 147 2.03 0.48 -12.61
C PRO A 147 2.07 -0.15 -14.00
N MET A 148 1.29 -1.20 -14.17
CA MET A 148 0.94 -1.76 -15.48
C MET A 148 -0.01 -0.80 -16.21
N GLU A 149 -0.04 -0.91 -17.53
CA GLU A 149 -1.03 -0.19 -18.35
C GLU A 149 -2.45 -0.71 -18.08
N ALA A 150 -3.45 0.17 -18.20
CA ALA A 150 -4.85 -0.24 -18.07
C ALA A 150 -5.25 -1.17 -19.24
N GLY A 151 -6.02 -2.21 -18.92
CA GLY A 151 -6.60 -3.12 -19.91
C GLY A 151 -7.62 -2.42 -20.79
N LYS A 152 -7.77 -2.85 -22.05
CA LYS A 152 -8.80 -2.31 -22.96
C LYS A 152 -9.43 -3.45 -23.75
N VAL A 153 -10.76 -3.53 -23.74
CA VAL A 153 -11.52 -4.55 -24.47
C VAL A 153 -12.68 -3.90 -25.25
N VAL A 154 -13.09 -4.50 -26.35
CA VAL A 154 -14.33 -4.11 -27.05
C VAL A 154 -15.46 -5.01 -26.58
N LEU A 155 -16.41 -4.47 -25.81
CA LEU A 155 -17.61 -5.17 -25.36
C LEU A 155 -18.84 -4.51 -25.96
N LYS A 156 -19.70 -5.31 -26.60
CA LYS A 156 -20.98 -4.83 -27.19
C LYS A 156 -20.79 -3.57 -28.07
N GLY A 157 -19.68 -3.53 -28.83
CA GLY A 157 -19.33 -2.43 -29.73
C GLY A 157 -18.69 -1.19 -29.08
N LYS A 158 -18.36 -1.22 -27.78
CA LYS A 158 -17.72 -0.10 -27.06
C LYS A 158 -16.37 -0.51 -26.49
N ILE A 159 -15.38 0.39 -26.57
CA ILE A 159 -14.11 0.22 -25.86
C ILE A 159 -14.37 0.49 -24.37
N VAL A 160 -13.97 -0.46 -23.54
CA VAL A 160 -14.06 -0.38 -22.08
C VAL A 160 -12.64 -0.51 -21.53
N ALA A 161 -12.25 0.44 -20.68
CA ALA A 161 -11.03 0.32 -19.88
C ALA A 161 -11.26 -0.65 -18.73
N LEU A 162 -10.26 -1.46 -18.39
CA LEU A 162 -10.35 -2.53 -17.43
C LEU A 162 -9.19 -2.49 -16.44
N ASP A 163 -9.50 -2.96 -15.24
CA ASP A 163 -8.52 -3.46 -14.28
C ASP A 163 -8.85 -4.91 -13.83
N LEU A 164 -8.06 -5.46 -12.90
CA LEU A 164 -8.26 -6.81 -12.36
C LEU A 164 -9.64 -7.00 -11.69
N VAL A 165 -10.16 -5.96 -11.02
CA VAL A 165 -11.42 -6.04 -10.30
C VAL A 165 -12.57 -6.21 -11.28
N ASP A 166 -12.51 -5.58 -12.45
CA ASP A 166 -13.52 -5.75 -13.51
C ASP A 166 -13.64 -7.20 -13.98
N ALA A 167 -12.52 -7.90 -14.14
CA ALA A 167 -12.51 -9.33 -14.49
C ALA A 167 -13.21 -10.18 -13.42
N MET A 168 -12.96 -9.90 -12.14
CA MET A 168 -13.57 -10.61 -11.02
C MET A 168 -15.07 -10.33 -10.90
N VAL A 169 -15.50 -9.09 -11.15
CA VAL A 169 -16.92 -8.72 -11.12
C VAL A 169 -17.66 -9.37 -12.30
N ALA A 170 -17.10 -9.31 -13.51
CA ALA A 170 -17.71 -9.90 -14.70
C ALA A 170 -17.88 -11.42 -14.57
N ALA A 171 -16.90 -12.13 -14.00
CA ALA A 171 -16.96 -13.57 -13.77
C ALA A 171 -18.10 -14.01 -12.82
N ALA A 172 -18.68 -13.09 -12.05
CA ALA A 172 -19.75 -13.35 -11.09
C ALA A 172 -21.10 -12.70 -11.43
N ASP A 173 -21.17 -11.97 -12.55
CA ASP A 173 -22.39 -11.33 -13.04
C ASP A 173 -22.96 -12.13 -14.22
N GLU A 174 -24.12 -12.75 -14.01
CA GLU A 174 -24.83 -13.58 -14.99
C GLU A 174 -25.20 -12.84 -16.29
N LYS A 175 -25.04 -11.51 -16.35
CA LYS A 175 -25.27 -10.70 -17.56
C LYS A 175 -24.15 -10.81 -18.60
N TYR A 176 -22.98 -11.32 -18.23
CA TYR A 176 -21.85 -11.52 -19.14
C TYR A 176 -21.85 -12.96 -19.64
N THR A 177 -21.57 -13.15 -20.93
CA THR A 177 -21.36 -14.51 -21.48
C THR A 177 -19.95 -15.01 -21.17
N ASP A 178 -19.72 -16.32 -21.22
CA ASP A 178 -18.40 -16.91 -21.01
C ASP A 178 -17.34 -16.35 -21.98
N GLU A 179 -17.75 -16.04 -23.23
CA GLU A 179 -16.87 -15.39 -24.21
C GLU A 179 -16.52 -13.95 -23.83
N GLU A 180 -17.50 -13.18 -23.31
CA GLU A 180 -17.25 -11.83 -22.81
C GLU A 180 -16.31 -11.86 -21.59
N VAL A 181 -16.53 -12.79 -20.66
CA VAL A 181 -15.65 -12.99 -19.49
C VAL A 181 -14.23 -13.36 -19.94
N THR A 182 -14.08 -14.29 -20.87
CA THR A 182 -12.78 -14.69 -21.43
C THR A 182 -12.06 -13.51 -22.09
N ALA A 183 -12.80 -12.67 -22.83
CA ALA A 183 -12.22 -11.48 -23.46
C ALA A 183 -11.75 -10.45 -22.42
N ILE A 184 -12.50 -10.27 -21.33
CA ILE A 184 -12.12 -9.41 -20.20
C ILE A 184 -10.86 -9.95 -19.51
N GLU A 185 -10.84 -11.26 -19.18
CA GLU A 185 -9.70 -11.94 -18.55
C GLU A 185 -8.40 -11.70 -19.34
N GLN A 186 -8.44 -11.92 -20.66
CA GLN A 186 -7.28 -11.77 -21.53
C GLN A 186 -6.78 -10.32 -21.66
N ALA A 187 -7.63 -9.34 -21.36
CA ALA A 187 -7.33 -7.92 -21.55
C ALA A 187 -7.03 -7.17 -20.24
N ALA A 188 -7.48 -7.66 -19.08
CA ALA A 188 -7.46 -6.92 -17.82
C ALA A 188 -6.05 -6.58 -17.30
N CYS A 189 -5.08 -7.47 -17.51
CA CYS A 189 -3.69 -7.31 -17.05
C CYS A 189 -2.72 -7.42 -18.25
N PRO A 190 -2.66 -6.43 -19.15
CA PRO A 190 -1.98 -6.58 -20.43
C PRO A 190 -0.45 -6.59 -20.29
N THR A 191 0.11 -6.00 -19.22
CA THR A 191 1.54 -5.73 -19.12
C THR A 191 2.14 -6.04 -17.75
N CYS A 192 3.47 -6.11 -17.65
CA CYS A 192 4.16 -6.12 -16.35
C CYS A 192 3.90 -4.83 -15.56
N GLY A 193 3.99 -4.91 -14.23
CA GLY A 193 3.78 -3.77 -13.33
C GLY A 193 2.75 -4.05 -12.23
N SER A 194 2.68 -3.17 -11.23
CA SER A 194 1.61 -3.22 -10.22
C SER A 194 0.26 -2.99 -10.89
N CYS A 195 -0.85 -3.29 -10.21
CA CYS A 195 -2.19 -3.08 -10.77
C CYS A 195 -2.37 -1.68 -11.38
N SER A 196 -3.28 -1.50 -12.35
CA SER A 196 -3.46 -0.22 -13.06
C SER A 196 -4.24 0.85 -12.28
N GLY A 197 -5.09 0.43 -11.32
CA GLY A 197 -5.90 1.31 -10.47
C GLY A 197 -5.20 1.78 -9.19
N MET A 198 -5.87 2.62 -8.40
CA MET A 198 -5.37 3.10 -7.11
C MET A 198 -5.62 2.12 -5.97
N PHE A 199 -5.03 0.93 -6.10
CA PHE A 199 -4.98 -0.08 -5.04
C PHE A 199 -3.74 0.12 -4.15
N THR A 200 -3.49 -0.78 -3.21
CA THR A 200 -2.43 -0.59 -2.21
C THR A 200 -1.04 -0.44 -2.82
N ALA A 201 -0.72 -1.22 -3.85
CA ALA A 201 0.59 -1.19 -4.50
C ALA A 201 0.93 0.24 -5.01
N ASN A 202 0.02 0.81 -5.81
CA ASN A 202 0.22 2.17 -6.32
C ASN A 202 0.12 3.22 -5.22
N SER A 203 -0.82 3.07 -4.28
CA SER A 203 -0.94 3.99 -3.15
C SER A 203 0.38 4.06 -2.39
N MET A 204 0.95 2.93 -1.95
CA MET A 204 2.25 2.89 -1.26
C MET A 204 3.41 3.44 -2.11
N ASN A 205 3.44 3.18 -3.41
CA ASN A 205 4.47 3.74 -4.30
C ASN A 205 4.35 5.26 -4.44
N CYS A 206 3.15 5.83 -4.34
CA CYS A 206 2.92 7.27 -4.30
C CYS A 206 3.31 7.84 -2.93
N LEU A 207 3.02 7.12 -1.85
CA LEU A 207 3.32 7.57 -0.49
C LEU A 207 4.82 7.64 -0.21
N THR A 208 5.66 6.81 -0.84
CA THR A 208 7.11 6.97 -0.72
C THR A 208 7.63 8.25 -1.39
N GLU A 209 6.92 8.82 -2.37
CA GLU A 209 7.23 10.16 -2.91
C GLU A 209 6.87 11.24 -1.88
N ALA A 210 5.69 11.17 -1.26
CA ALA A 210 5.25 12.14 -0.26
C ALA A 210 6.05 12.10 1.05
N LEU A 211 6.50 10.90 1.46
CA LEU A 211 7.47 10.72 2.54
C LEU A 211 8.85 11.30 2.20
N GLY A 212 9.12 11.59 0.92
CA GLY A 212 10.40 12.13 0.47
C GLY A 212 11.48 11.07 0.22
N LEU A 213 11.13 9.78 0.16
CA LEU A 213 12.09 8.65 0.01
C LEU A 213 12.21 8.12 -1.43
N SER A 214 11.38 8.61 -2.35
CA SER A 214 11.36 8.23 -3.77
C SER A 214 11.55 9.43 -4.69
N LEU A 215 11.96 9.15 -5.93
CA LEU A 215 12.04 10.14 -6.99
C LEU A 215 10.66 10.54 -7.53
N PRO A 216 10.50 11.78 -8.05
CA PRO A 216 9.26 12.21 -8.69
C PRO A 216 8.87 11.29 -9.87
N GLY A 217 7.61 10.84 -9.88
CA GLY A 217 7.08 9.92 -10.89
C GLY A 217 7.25 8.44 -10.56
N ASN A 218 7.86 8.11 -9.41
CA ASN A 218 7.99 6.74 -8.91
C ASN A 218 6.66 5.97 -8.93
N GLY A 219 5.60 6.54 -8.38
CA GLY A 219 4.29 5.92 -8.24
C GLY A 219 3.43 5.96 -9.50
N SER A 220 3.70 6.84 -10.47
CA SER A 220 2.78 7.11 -11.59
C SER A 220 3.30 6.75 -12.98
N THR A 221 4.61 6.75 -13.23
CA THR A 221 5.14 6.40 -14.56
C THR A 221 4.97 4.90 -14.84
N LEU A 222 4.35 4.54 -15.96
CA LEU A 222 4.09 3.14 -16.34
C LEU A 222 5.38 2.29 -16.42
N ALA A 223 5.30 1.02 -16.02
CA ALA A 223 6.41 0.05 -16.07
C ALA A 223 6.98 -0.14 -17.48
N THR A 224 6.11 -0.06 -18.49
CA THR A 224 6.44 -0.23 -19.91
C THR A 224 7.05 1.00 -20.55
N HIS A 225 6.89 2.19 -19.96
CA HIS A 225 7.30 3.43 -20.61
C HIS A 225 8.81 3.69 -20.46
N ALA A 226 9.47 4.10 -21.54
CA ALA A 226 10.92 4.24 -21.63
C ALA A 226 11.52 5.20 -20.59
N ASP A 227 10.81 6.29 -20.27
CA ASP A 227 11.26 7.28 -19.28
C ASP A 227 11.47 6.70 -17.88
N ARG A 228 10.76 5.60 -17.54
CA ARG A 228 10.93 4.96 -16.24
C ARG A 228 12.35 4.45 -16.02
N LYS A 229 13.08 4.12 -17.10
CA LYS A 229 14.49 3.72 -17.03
C LYS A 229 15.34 4.78 -16.31
N ALA A 230 15.06 6.06 -16.53
CA ALA A 230 15.80 7.15 -15.89
C ALA A 230 15.63 7.15 -14.37
N LEU A 231 14.47 6.74 -13.84
CA LEU A 231 14.25 6.64 -12.39
C LEU A 231 15.18 5.60 -11.75
N PHE A 232 15.36 4.44 -12.38
CA PHE A 232 16.29 3.40 -11.90
C PHE A 232 17.74 3.86 -11.93
N LEU A 233 18.16 4.48 -13.04
CA LEU A 233 19.52 4.99 -13.15
C LEU A 233 19.77 6.10 -12.12
N ASN A 234 18.84 7.05 -11.98
CA ASN A 234 18.95 8.14 -11.02
C ASN A 234 18.97 7.63 -9.58
N ALA A 235 18.20 6.60 -9.24
CA ALA A 235 18.26 5.97 -7.91
C ALA A 235 19.65 5.42 -7.60
N GLY A 236 20.29 4.75 -8.57
CA GLY A 236 21.66 4.23 -8.43
C GLY A 236 22.71 5.34 -8.26
N ARG A 237 22.56 6.48 -8.94
CA ARG A 237 23.44 7.65 -8.76
C ARG A 237 23.23 8.30 -7.40
N LEU A 238 21.97 8.52 -7.05
CA LEU A 238 21.57 9.28 -5.87
C LEU A 238 21.95 8.57 -4.58
N VAL A 239 21.78 7.25 -4.50
CA VAL A 239 22.15 6.50 -3.30
C VAL A 239 23.66 6.57 -3.01
N VAL A 240 24.51 6.63 -4.05
CA VAL A 240 25.96 6.76 -3.88
C VAL A 240 26.30 8.15 -3.32
N ASP A 241 25.66 9.19 -3.87
CA ASP A 241 25.79 10.56 -3.38
C ASP A 241 25.36 10.69 -1.91
N MET A 242 24.15 10.22 -1.58
CA MET A 242 23.64 10.23 -0.21
C MET A 242 24.54 9.44 0.75
N CYS A 243 25.06 8.30 0.30
CA CYS A 243 26.00 7.51 1.10
C CYS A 243 27.26 8.30 1.42
N ARG A 244 27.87 8.97 0.44
CA ARG A 244 29.05 9.83 0.67
C ARG A 244 28.71 11.00 1.59
N ARG A 245 27.62 11.73 1.33
CA ARG A 245 27.18 12.83 2.20
C ARG A 245 27.06 12.40 3.66
N HIS A 246 26.47 11.23 3.92
CA HIS A 246 26.34 10.73 5.28
C HIS A 246 27.68 10.40 5.96
N TYR A 247 28.54 9.60 5.31
CA TYR A 247 29.76 9.09 5.95
C TYR A 247 30.98 10.02 5.79
N GLU A 248 31.09 10.72 4.66
CA GLU A 248 32.22 11.59 4.28
C GLU A 248 31.95 13.08 4.53
N GLU A 249 30.69 13.51 4.70
CA GLU A 249 30.35 14.91 4.97
C GLU A 249 29.57 15.10 6.29
N ASP A 250 29.29 14.00 7.01
CA ASP A 250 28.50 13.99 8.26
C ASP A 250 27.06 14.49 8.11
N ASP A 251 26.51 14.39 6.91
CA ASP A 251 25.14 14.81 6.61
C ASP A 251 24.14 13.75 7.08
N GLN A 252 23.53 13.99 8.24
CA GLN A 252 22.48 13.11 8.76
C GLN A 252 21.13 13.32 8.06
N SER A 253 20.93 14.42 7.32
CA SER A 253 19.63 14.75 6.72
C SER A 253 19.18 13.76 5.65
N VAL A 254 20.12 12.99 5.08
CA VAL A 254 19.85 11.95 4.08
C VAL A 254 19.41 10.61 4.66
N LEU A 255 19.38 10.48 5.99
CA LEU A 255 18.91 9.27 6.66
C LEU A 255 17.38 9.17 6.63
N PRO A 256 16.81 7.97 6.44
CA PRO A 256 15.37 7.82 6.27
C PRO A 256 14.57 8.30 7.48
N ARG A 257 15.07 8.16 8.73
CA ARG A 257 14.37 8.70 9.91
C ARG A 257 14.41 10.24 10.03
N ASN A 258 15.36 10.89 9.35
CA ASN A 258 15.44 12.35 9.31
C ASN A 258 14.65 12.94 8.13
N ILE A 259 14.30 12.11 7.14
CA ILE A 259 13.41 12.46 6.03
C ILE A 259 11.95 12.16 6.41
N ALA A 260 11.67 10.93 6.83
CA ALA A 260 10.34 10.46 7.22
C ALA A 260 9.99 10.82 8.68
N THR A 261 9.93 12.12 8.96
CA THR A 261 9.51 12.68 10.26
C THR A 261 7.99 12.61 10.42
N PHE A 262 7.47 12.97 11.61
CA PHE A 262 6.02 13.06 11.86
C PHE A 262 5.30 13.90 10.80
N GLU A 263 5.84 15.06 10.43
CA GLU A 263 5.27 15.92 9.38
C GLU A 263 5.33 15.27 7.99
N ALA A 264 6.33 14.43 7.70
CA ALA A 264 6.37 13.66 6.46
C ALA A 264 5.27 12.58 6.44
N PHE A 265 4.98 11.95 7.58
CA PHE A 265 3.82 11.05 7.72
C PHE A 265 2.50 11.81 7.53
N GLU A 266 2.37 13.05 8.02
CA GLU A 266 1.21 13.89 7.72
C GLU A 266 1.09 14.23 6.24
N ASN A 267 2.20 14.52 5.55
CA ASN A 267 2.21 14.76 4.10
C ASN A 267 1.75 13.51 3.34
N ALA A 268 2.28 12.34 3.70
CA ALA A 268 1.91 11.07 3.09
C ALA A 268 0.42 10.77 3.32
N MET A 269 -0.06 10.87 4.55
CA MET A 269 -1.48 10.62 4.86
C MET A 269 -2.40 11.64 4.17
N SER A 270 -2.00 12.91 4.07
CA SER A 270 -2.75 13.92 3.33
C SER A 270 -2.82 13.60 1.84
N LEU A 271 -1.71 13.15 1.23
CA LEU A 271 -1.74 12.66 -0.15
C LEU A 271 -2.73 11.51 -0.30
N ASP A 272 -2.66 10.51 0.60
CA ASP A 272 -3.48 9.31 0.53
C ASP A 272 -4.99 9.58 0.65
N ILE A 273 -5.37 10.47 1.57
CA ILE A 273 -6.75 10.95 1.71
C ILE A 273 -7.20 11.67 0.43
N ALA A 274 -6.33 12.50 -0.15
CA ALA A 274 -6.66 13.30 -1.32
C ALA A 274 -6.88 12.46 -2.58
N MET A 275 -6.18 11.35 -2.72
CA MET A 275 -6.33 10.41 -3.82
C MET A 275 -7.36 9.31 -3.56
N GLY A 276 -7.97 9.27 -2.37
CA GLY A 276 -8.84 8.18 -1.95
C GLY A 276 -8.14 6.83 -2.08
N GLY A 277 -6.93 6.73 -1.52
CA GLY A 277 -6.07 5.55 -1.63
C GLY A 277 -6.67 4.28 -1.00
N SER A 278 -5.88 3.21 -0.96
CA SER A 278 -6.28 1.95 -0.35
C SER A 278 -6.40 2.11 1.17
N THR A 279 -7.42 1.54 1.83
CA THR A 279 -7.48 1.57 3.31
C THR A 279 -6.30 0.86 3.98
N ASN A 280 -5.62 -0.04 3.27
CA ASN A 280 -4.41 -0.72 3.74
C ASN A 280 -3.21 0.22 3.98
N THR A 281 -3.17 1.38 3.32
CA THR A 281 -2.08 2.36 3.54
C THR A 281 -2.05 2.85 4.97
N VAL A 282 -3.21 2.99 5.63
CA VAL A 282 -3.30 3.33 7.06
C VAL A 282 -2.53 2.31 7.90
N LEU A 283 -2.79 1.03 7.66
CA LEU A 283 -2.09 -0.07 8.34
C LEU A 283 -0.57 0.00 8.09
N HIS A 284 -0.17 0.32 6.86
CA HIS A 284 1.23 0.36 6.45
C HIS A 284 1.99 1.59 6.97
N LEU A 285 1.35 2.77 6.99
CA LEU A 285 1.92 4.01 7.52
C LEU A 285 2.07 3.93 9.04
N LEU A 286 1.07 3.39 9.75
CA LEU A 286 1.17 3.14 11.20
C LEU A 286 2.32 2.17 11.50
N ALA A 287 2.47 1.11 10.71
CA ALA A 287 3.58 0.18 10.86
C ALA A 287 4.95 0.85 10.59
N ALA A 288 5.07 1.63 9.52
CA ALA A 288 6.29 2.36 9.20
C ALA A 288 6.63 3.38 10.29
N ALA A 289 5.65 4.13 10.80
CA ALA A 289 5.84 5.09 11.90
C ALA A 289 6.34 4.40 13.17
N PHE A 290 5.76 3.25 13.53
CA PHE A 290 6.21 2.45 14.66
C PHE A 290 7.70 2.05 14.53
N GLU A 291 8.10 1.55 13.37
CA GLU A 291 9.49 1.13 13.11
C GLU A 291 10.48 2.32 13.02
N ALA A 292 9.98 3.50 12.67
CA ALA A 292 10.74 4.75 12.71
C ALA A 292 10.89 5.31 14.13
N GLY A 293 10.06 4.87 15.09
CA GLY A 293 9.93 5.49 16.41
C GLY A 293 9.22 6.84 16.36
N VAL A 294 8.32 7.04 15.39
CA VAL A 294 7.51 8.24 15.21
C VAL A 294 6.12 8.00 15.82
N ASP A 295 5.68 8.90 16.70
CA ASP A 295 4.40 8.83 17.39
C ASP A 295 3.26 9.32 16.49
N PHE A 296 2.93 8.55 15.44
CA PHE A 296 1.85 8.83 14.50
C PHE A 296 0.73 7.80 14.65
N THR A 297 -0.50 8.25 14.88
CA THR A 297 -1.59 7.42 15.39
C THR A 297 -2.86 7.49 14.53
N MET A 298 -3.85 6.65 14.86
CA MET A 298 -5.19 6.72 14.26
C MET A 298 -5.87 8.08 14.50
N GLU A 299 -5.57 8.77 15.61
CA GLU A 299 -6.12 10.09 15.90
C GLU A 299 -5.59 11.16 14.92
N ASP A 300 -4.32 11.06 14.54
CA ASP A 300 -3.71 11.93 13.52
C ASP A 300 -4.35 11.73 12.16
N ILE A 301 -4.61 10.47 11.81
CA ILE A 301 -5.29 10.12 10.56
C ILE A 301 -6.71 10.66 10.56
N ASP A 302 -7.47 10.53 11.66
CA ASP A 302 -8.81 11.11 11.76
C ASP A 302 -8.77 12.63 11.59
N ARG A 303 -7.88 13.31 12.32
CA ARG A 303 -7.69 14.77 12.25
C ARG A 303 -7.40 15.23 10.83
N LEU A 304 -6.55 14.51 10.09
CA LEU A 304 -6.26 14.80 8.70
C LEU A 304 -7.46 14.51 7.79
N SER A 305 -8.16 13.39 7.99
CA SER A 305 -9.30 12.96 7.16
C SER A 305 -10.43 13.99 7.12
N ARG A 306 -10.59 14.77 8.19
CA ARG A 306 -11.63 15.79 8.33
C ARG A 306 -11.34 17.09 7.60
N ARG A 307 -10.09 17.33 7.20
CA ARG A 307 -9.65 18.62 6.60
C ARG A 307 -9.14 18.48 5.18
N VAL A 308 -8.67 17.29 4.79
CA VAL A 308 -8.05 17.07 3.50
C VAL A 308 -9.13 16.68 2.48
N PRO A 309 -9.33 17.44 1.41
CA PRO A 309 -10.34 17.13 0.39
C PRO A 309 -9.88 16.03 -0.57
N CYS A 310 -10.82 15.31 -1.18
CA CYS A 310 -10.53 14.31 -2.21
C CYS A 310 -10.31 14.98 -3.58
N LEU A 311 -9.05 15.12 -3.99
CA LEU A 311 -8.61 15.82 -5.20
C LEU A 311 -8.57 14.93 -6.46
N SER A 312 -8.42 13.62 -6.30
CA SER A 312 -8.34 12.68 -7.42
C SER A 312 -9.09 11.39 -7.10
N LYS A 313 -9.98 10.96 -8.00
CA LYS A 313 -10.63 9.65 -7.97
C LYS A 313 -10.13 8.82 -9.13
N VAL A 314 -9.63 7.64 -8.81
CA VAL A 314 -9.04 6.66 -9.73
C VAL A 314 -9.73 5.32 -9.49
N ALA A 315 -9.73 4.43 -10.48
CA ALA A 315 -10.28 3.07 -10.35
C ALA A 315 -9.81 2.43 -9.03
N PRO A 316 -10.74 1.91 -8.20
CA PRO A 316 -12.12 1.55 -8.52
C PRO A 316 -13.14 2.67 -8.29
N ALA A 317 -12.74 3.80 -7.67
CA ALA A 317 -13.65 4.90 -7.31
C ALA A 317 -14.16 5.65 -8.54
N LYS A 318 -13.40 5.62 -9.64
CA LYS A 318 -13.77 6.14 -10.96
C LYS A 318 -13.19 5.22 -12.03
N SER A 319 -14.04 4.38 -12.62
CA SER A 319 -13.65 3.24 -13.48
C SER A 319 -12.97 3.62 -14.80
N ASP A 320 -13.11 4.86 -15.25
CA ASP A 320 -12.53 5.38 -16.48
C ASP A 320 -11.20 6.12 -16.27
N VAL A 321 -10.65 6.11 -15.05
CA VAL A 321 -9.39 6.79 -14.70
C VAL A 321 -8.42 5.80 -14.06
N HIS A 322 -7.21 5.68 -14.60
CA HIS A 322 -6.14 4.80 -14.11
C HIS A 322 -4.85 5.58 -13.82
N MET A 323 -3.80 4.92 -13.35
CA MET A 323 -2.52 5.58 -13.05
C MET A 323 -1.90 6.32 -14.24
N GLU A 324 -2.13 5.84 -15.47
CA GLU A 324 -1.68 6.51 -16.70
C GLU A 324 -2.28 7.91 -16.87
N ASP A 325 -3.53 8.09 -16.44
CA ASP A 325 -4.22 9.39 -16.50
C ASP A 325 -3.76 10.32 -15.37
N VAL A 326 -3.51 9.77 -14.17
CA VAL A 326 -2.91 10.53 -13.06
C VAL A 326 -1.54 11.05 -13.45
N HIS A 327 -0.73 10.23 -14.12
CA HIS A 327 0.57 10.65 -14.62
C HIS A 327 0.44 11.81 -15.63
N ARG A 328 -0.48 11.68 -16.60
CA ARG A 328 -0.79 12.73 -17.58
C ARG A 328 -1.22 14.06 -16.94
N ALA A 329 -1.86 14.01 -15.77
CA ALA A 329 -2.28 15.19 -15.02
C ALA A 329 -1.18 15.86 -14.18
N GLY A 330 0.07 15.34 -14.25
CA GLY A 330 1.22 15.83 -13.49
C GLY A 330 1.62 14.94 -12.30
N GLY A 331 1.03 13.74 -12.20
CA GLY A 331 1.38 12.74 -11.21
C GLY A 331 1.23 13.23 -9.76
N ILE A 332 2.07 12.67 -8.89
CA ILE A 332 1.98 12.90 -7.44
C ILE A 332 2.39 14.32 -7.06
N MET A 333 3.35 14.91 -7.79
CA MET A 333 3.79 16.28 -7.56
C MET A 333 2.69 17.31 -7.84
N ALA A 334 1.80 17.06 -8.80
CA ALA A 334 0.62 17.91 -9.01
C ALA A 334 -0.39 17.82 -7.85
N ILE A 335 -0.63 16.64 -7.29
CA ILE A 335 -1.52 16.46 -6.12
C ILE A 335 -0.93 17.17 -4.90
N LEU A 336 0.34 16.91 -4.59
CA LEU A 336 1.06 17.57 -3.50
C LEU A 336 1.09 19.09 -3.67
N GLY A 337 1.26 19.58 -4.90
CA GLY A 337 1.20 21.01 -5.21
C GLY A 337 -0.18 21.64 -4.92
N GLN A 338 -1.27 20.94 -5.24
CA GLN A 338 -2.63 21.42 -4.90
C GLN A 338 -2.90 21.41 -3.39
N LEU A 339 -2.43 20.38 -2.68
CA LEU A 339 -2.55 20.30 -1.23
C LEU A 339 -1.70 21.37 -0.53
N GLU A 340 -0.50 21.66 -1.03
CA GLU A 340 0.33 22.75 -0.52
C GLU A 340 -0.36 24.11 -0.68
N ARG A 341 -0.99 24.37 -1.84
CA ARG A 341 -1.77 25.60 -2.07
C ARG A 341 -2.95 25.73 -1.11
N ALA A 342 -3.46 24.61 -0.61
CA ALA A 342 -4.51 24.55 0.40
C ALA A 342 -3.96 24.61 1.85
N GLY A 343 -2.65 24.73 2.05
CA GLY A 343 -2.02 24.76 3.37
C GLY A 343 -2.00 23.40 4.08
N LEU A 344 -2.06 22.29 3.32
CA LEU A 344 -2.17 20.92 3.84
C LEU A 344 -0.86 20.12 3.70
N ILE A 345 0.24 20.74 3.26
CA ILE A 345 1.54 20.10 3.08
C ILE A 345 2.64 20.89 3.77
N HIS A 346 3.53 20.16 4.45
CA HIS A 346 4.77 20.66 5.03
C HIS A 346 5.87 20.71 3.97
N ALA A 347 5.94 21.84 3.25
CA ALA A 347 6.85 21.99 2.11
C ALA A 347 8.33 22.15 2.48
N HIS A 348 8.66 22.42 3.74
CA HIS A 348 10.02 22.69 4.19
C HIS A 348 10.86 21.43 4.44
N LEU A 349 10.24 20.25 4.43
CA LEU A 349 10.90 18.97 4.72
C LEU A 349 11.86 18.55 3.60
N PRO A 350 13.01 17.95 3.93
CA PRO A 350 13.93 17.44 2.93
C PRO A 350 13.36 16.22 2.20
N THR A 351 13.83 15.96 0.99
CA THR A 351 13.62 14.70 0.28
C THR A 351 14.96 14.11 -0.14
N VAL A 352 14.98 12.86 -0.59
CA VAL A 352 16.19 12.22 -1.11
C VAL A 352 16.78 12.99 -2.30
N HIS A 353 15.97 13.74 -3.05
CA HIS A 353 16.36 14.36 -4.32
C HIS A 353 16.30 15.90 -4.33
N SER A 354 15.89 16.53 -3.24
CA SER A 354 15.73 17.98 -3.14
C SER A 354 15.90 18.45 -1.70
N ALA A 355 16.46 19.65 -1.53
CA ALA A 355 16.69 20.23 -0.21
C ALA A 355 15.39 20.41 0.58
N THR A 356 14.30 20.74 -0.12
CA THR A 356 12.95 20.78 0.43
C THR A 356 11.92 20.20 -0.55
N LEU A 357 10.77 19.74 -0.04
CA LEU A 357 9.61 19.37 -0.85
C LEU A 357 9.10 20.58 -1.65
N GLY A 358 9.21 21.80 -1.13
CA GLY A 358 8.89 23.03 -1.85
C GLY A 358 9.75 23.23 -3.10
N ASP A 359 11.05 22.95 -3.00
CA ASP A 359 11.96 22.97 -4.16
C ASP A 359 11.60 21.89 -5.18
N ALA A 360 11.24 20.70 -4.69
CA ALA A 360 10.72 19.64 -5.55
C ALA A 360 9.44 20.08 -6.29
N LEU A 361 8.48 20.69 -5.58
CA LEU A 361 7.25 21.20 -6.18
C LEU A 361 7.53 22.30 -7.22
N ASN A 362 8.44 23.23 -6.95
CA ASN A 362 8.82 24.27 -7.91
C ASN A 362 9.39 23.68 -9.21
N LYS A 363 10.09 22.54 -9.12
CA LYS A 363 10.65 21.85 -10.29
C LYS A 363 9.63 20.95 -11.01
N TRP A 364 8.78 20.24 -10.28
CA TRP A 364 8.00 19.12 -10.82
C TRP A 364 6.49 19.34 -10.86
N ASP A 365 5.92 20.28 -10.10
CA ASP A 365 4.50 20.62 -10.22
C ASP A 365 4.29 21.36 -11.55
N ILE A 366 3.58 20.72 -12.49
CA ILE A 366 3.27 21.29 -13.81
C ILE A 366 2.37 22.53 -13.75
N SER A 367 1.83 22.88 -12.58
CA SER A 367 1.15 24.17 -12.34
C SER A 367 2.11 25.30 -11.92
N ARG A 368 3.40 25.00 -11.64
CA ARG A 368 4.44 25.97 -11.26
C ARG A 368 5.54 26.11 -12.32
N THR A 369 5.89 25.00 -12.97
CA THR A 369 7.00 24.93 -13.93
C THR A 369 6.50 24.93 -15.38
N ASN A 370 7.27 25.58 -16.26
CA ASN A 370 7.11 25.47 -17.71
C ASN A 370 8.29 24.73 -18.36
N ASP A 371 9.05 23.95 -17.58
CA ASP A 371 10.17 23.16 -18.09
C ASP A 371 9.69 22.13 -19.12
N PRO A 372 10.13 22.22 -20.39
CA PRO A 372 9.69 21.30 -21.44
C PRO A 372 10.02 19.83 -21.14
N GLU A 373 11.10 19.53 -20.42
CA GLU A 373 11.47 18.15 -20.10
C GLU A 373 10.54 17.57 -19.02
N VAL A 374 10.09 18.39 -18.07
CA VAL A 374 9.09 17.99 -17.07
C VAL A 374 7.73 17.77 -17.73
N GLN A 375 7.31 18.67 -18.61
CA GLN A 375 6.07 18.49 -19.36
C GLN A 375 6.13 17.23 -20.24
N LYS A 376 7.24 17.01 -20.93
CA LYS A 376 7.47 15.81 -21.74
C LYS A 376 7.40 14.54 -20.91
N PHE A 377 8.01 14.52 -19.72
CA PHE A 377 7.97 13.38 -18.80
C PHE A 377 6.52 13.00 -18.46
N PHE A 378 5.70 13.96 -18.01
CA PHE A 378 4.30 13.70 -17.67
C PHE A 378 3.40 13.41 -18.88
N MET A 379 3.84 13.72 -20.11
CA MET A 379 3.13 13.27 -21.32
C MET A 379 3.34 11.78 -21.63
N ALA A 380 4.10 11.01 -20.85
CA ALA A 380 4.23 9.56 -21.04
C ALA A 380 2.86 8.86 -21.07
N ALA A 381 2.61 8.08 -22.13
CA ALA A 381 1.33 7.42 -22.41
C ALA A 381 1.48 5.89 -22.47
N PRO A 382 0.38 5.12 -22.32
CA PRO A 382 0.41 3.67 -22.50
C PRO A 382 0.71 3.28 -23.97
N GLY A 383 1.38 2.14 -24.14
CA GLY A 383 1.63 1.50 -25.43
C GLY A 383 0.40 0.80 -26.01
N GLY A 384 -0.49 0.29 -25.15
CA GLY A 384 -1.67 -0.48 -25.54
C GLY A 384 -1.34 -1.82 -26.20
N VAL A 385 -0.16 -2.39 -25.90
CA VAL A 385 0.33 -3.66 -26.46
C VAL A 385 0.77 -4.58 -25.32
N PRO A 386 0.26 -5.82 -25.25
CA PRO A 386 0.66 -6.74 -24.20
C PRO A 386 2.16 -7.04 -24.19
N THR A 387 2.80 -6.99 -23.01
CA THR A 387 4.25 -7.16 -22.86
C THR A 387 4.67 -7.37 -21.40
N GLN A 388 5.67 -8.23 -21.17
CA GLN A 388 6.31 -8.40 -19.86
C GLN A 388 7.66 -7.65 -19.76
N THR A 389 8.00 -6.88 -20.78
CA THR A 389 9.27 -6.16 -20.89
C THR A 389 9.13 -4.73 -20.38
N ALA A 390 9.95 -4.37 -19.38
CA ALA A 390 10.06 -2.98 -18.93
C ALA A 390 10.56 -2.07 -20.05
N PHE A 391 10.13 -0.80 -20.06
CA PHE A 391 10.65 0.22 -20.99
C PHE A 391 10.45 -0.12 -22.48
N SER A 392 9.46 -0.95 -22.81
CA SER A 392 9.22 -1.47 -24.15
C SER A 392 8.63 -0.47 -25.15
N GLN A 393 8.20 0.71 -24.69
CA GLN A 393 7.53 1.72 -25.52
C GLN A 393 7.78 3.14 -25.00
N ASP A 394 7.60 4.16 -25.85
CA ASP A 394 7.87 5.58 -25.56
C ASP A 394 6.76 6.53 -26.07
N ARG A 395 5.53 6.03 -26.19
CA ARG A 395 4.37 6.80 -26.66
C ARG A 395 4.06 7.94 -25.70
N ARG A 396 3.54 9.03 -26.26
CA ARG A 396 3.12 10.19 -25.49
C ARG A 396 1.72 10.66 -25.83
N TRP A 397 1.07 11.26 -24.84
CA TRP A 397 -0.14 12.04 -25.03
C TRP A 397 0.20 13.30 -25.82
N ASN A 398 -0.78 13.78 -26.60
CA ASN A 398 -0.61 15.02 -27.36
C ASN A 398 -0.56 16.26 -26.46
N GLU A 399 -1.18 16.18 -25.28
CA GLU A 399 -1.30 17.27 -24.31
C GLU A 399 -1.44 16.72 -22.89
N LEU A 400 -1.03 17.50 -21.89
CA LEU A 400 -1.24 17.22 -20.47
C LEU A 400 -2.69 17.48 -20.05
N ASP A 401 -3.12 16.84 -18.98
CA ASP A 401 -4.36 17.23 -18.28
C ASP A 401 -4.05 18.34 -17.26
N LEU A 402 -4.31 19.58 -17.67
CA LEU A 402 -4.10 20.80 -16.86
C LEU A 402 -5.40 21.29 -16.20
N ASP A 403 -6.52 20.61 -16.40
CA ASP A 403 -7.82 21.04 -15.87
C ASP A 403 -7.91 20.73 -14.37
N ARG A 404 -7.87 21.79 -13.55
CA ARG A 404 -7.96 21.71 -12.08
C ARG A 404 -9.38 21.87 -11.55
N GLU A 405 -10.39 21.86 -12.41
CA GLU A 405 -11.80 21.91 -12.05
C GLU A 405 -12.51 20.58 -12.37
N ALA A 406 -12.39 20.09 -13.60
CA ALA A 406 -13.08 18.87 -14.03
C ALA A 406 -12.14 17.69 -14.32
N GLY A 407 -10.83 17.93 -14.44
CA GLY A 407 -9.81 16.93 -14.78
C GLY A 407 -9.57 15.85 -13.72
N VAL A 408 -8.52 15.05 -13.94
CA VAL A 408 -8.14 13.90 -13.10
C VAL A 408 -7.61 14.34 -11.73
N ILE A 409 -6.86 15.45 -11.70
CA ILE A 409 -6.35 16.08 -10.47
C ILE A 409 -6.98 17.47 -10.35
N ARG A 410 -7.79 17.67 -9.32
CA ARG A 410 -8.53 18.91 -9.09
C ARG A 410 -7.88 19.78 -8.03
N SER A 411 -8.19 21.07 -8.08
CA SER A 411 -7.90 22.04 -7.02
C SER A 411 -8.79 21.79 -5.80
N ALA A 412 -8.37 22.25 -4.63
CA ALA A 412 -9.14 22.06 -3.40
C ALA A 412 -10.56 22.65 -3.48
N SER A 413 -10.75 23.80 -4.13
CA SER A 413 -12.07 24.42 -4.29
C SER A 413 -13.02 23.62 -5.20
N HIS A 414 -12.48 22.80 -6.09
CA HIS A 414 -13.24 21.97 -7.05
C HIS A 414 -13.05 20.47 -6.77
N ALA A 415 -12.62 20.11 -5.56
CA ALA A 415 -12.39 18.73 -5.17
C ALA A 415 -13.64 17.87 -5.40
N PHE A 416 -13.44 16.57 -5.66
CA PHE A 416 -14.56 15.61 -5.79
C PHE A 416 -15.41 15.54 -4.53
N SER A 417 -14.79 15.77 -3.37
CA SER A 417 -15.44 15.91 -2.08
C SER A 417 -14.58 16.81 -1.19
N GLN A 418 -15.22 17.66 -0.39
CA GLN A 418 -14.53 18.45 0.64
C GLN A 418 -14.21 17.62 1.88
N ASP A 419 -14.98 16.56 2.15
CA ASP A 419 -14.56 15.51 3.08
C ASP A 419 -13.56 14.58 2.37
N GLY A 420 -12.60 14.06 3.14
CA GLY A 420 -11.51 13.23 2.61
C GLY A 420 -11.98 11.95 1.94
N GLY A 421 -11.12 11.34 1.13
CA GLY A 421 -11.38 10.06 0.45
C GLY A 421 -11.25 8.82 1.34
N LEU A 422 -10.82 9.00 2.58
CA LEU A 422 -10.72 8.02 3.66
C LEU A 422 -11.30 8.64 4.93
N ALA A 423 -11.88 7.82 5.82
CA ALA A 423 -12.32 8.26 7.14
C ALA A 423 -12.03 7.21 8.21
N VAL A 424 -11.72 7.70 9.42
CA VAL A 424 -11.64 6.90 10.64
C VAL A 424 -12.98 6.97 11.36
N LEU A 425 -13.60 5.84 11.66
CA LEU A 425 -14.81 5.79 12.49
C LEU A 425 -14.47 5.21 13.86
N SER A 426 -15.14 5.69 14.90
CA SER A 426 -14.98 5.20 16.27
C SER A 426 -16.34 4.94 16.93
N GLY A 427 -16.36 4.16 18.00
CA GLY A 427 -17.56 3.90 18.80
C GLY A 427 -17.48 2.56 19.48
N ASN A 428 -18.56 2.10 20.11
CA ASN A 428 -18.49 0.90 20.95
C ASN A 428 -18.09 -0.37 20.19
N VAL A 429 -18.30 -0.45 18.86
CA VAL A 429 -17.87 -1.55 18.00
C VAL A 429 -16.36 -1.52 17.73
N ALA A 430 -15.80 -0.31 17.58
CA ALA A 430 -14.43 -0.05 17.15
C ALA A 430 -13.79 0.97 18.09
N LEU A 431 -13.39 0.51 19.28
CA LEU A 431 -12.86 1.37 20.35
C LEU A 431 -11.55 2.04 19.94
N ASP A 432 -10.68 1.31 19.24
CA ASP A 432 -9.40 1.83 18.72
C ASP A 432 -9.54 2.34 17.27
N GLY A 433 -10.78 2.40 16.78
CA GLY A 433 -11.13 2.87 15.45
C GLY A 433 -11.25 1.76 14.39
N CYS A 434 -11.80 2.16 13.25
CA CYS A 434 -11.89 1.39 12.01
C CYS A 434 -11.83 2.33 10.80
N ILE A 435 -11.62 1.80 9.60
CA ILE A 435 -11.38 2.60 8.39
C ILE A 435 -12.44 2.32 7.32
N VAL A 436 -12.89 3.39 6.66
CA VAL A 436 -13.73 3.35 5.47
C VAL A 436 -13.16 4.22 4.35
N LYS A 437 -13.24 3.72 3.11
CA LYS A 437 -12.90 4.49 1.90
C LYS A 437 -14.11 5.26 1.40
N THR A 438 -14.33 6.44 1.96
CA THR A 438 -15.45 7.34 1.62
C THR A 438 -15.50 7.72 0.14
N ALA A 439 -14.36 7.78 -0.55
CA ALA A 439 -14.30 8.09 -1.98
C ALA A 439 -15.12 7.11 -2.85
N GLY A 440 -15.30 5.87 -2.38
CA GLY A 440 -16.07 4.81 -3.03
C GLY A 440 -17.45 4.56 -2.43
N VAL A 441 -17.91 5.36 -1.46
CA VAL A 441 -19.23 5.22 -0.83
C VAL A 441 -20.24 6.13 -1.54
N ASP A 442 -21.43 5.61 -1.81
CA ASP A 442 -22.53 6.39 -2.37
C ASP A 442 -23.09 7.37 -1.33
N GLU A 443 -23.42 8.60 -1.75
CA GLU A 443 -23.90 9.66 -0.86
C GLU A 443 -25.17 9.25 -0.08
N SER A 444 -26.02 8.40 -0.68
CA SER A 444 -27.27 7.94 -0.07
C SER A 444 -27.07 7.02 1.15
N ILE A 445 -25.87 6.47 1.34
CA ILE A 445 -25.54 5.54 2.44
C ILE A 445 -24.39 6.03 3.33
N LEU A 446 -24.06 7.32 3.31
CA LEU A 446 -23.12 7.92 4.27
C LEU A 446 -23.60 7.80 5.72
N LYS A 447 -24.92 7.67 5.90
CA LYS A 447 -25.56 7.26 7.15
C LYS A 447 -26.35 5.98 6.88
N PHE A 448 -26.03 4.92 7.62
CA PHE A 448 -26.63 3.62 7.41
C PHE A 448 -26.95 2.97 8.76
N SER A 449 -28.14 2.39 8.87
CA SER A 449 -28.57 1.69 10.07
C SER A 449 -29.31 0.43 9.66
N GLY A 450 -28.89 -0.72 10.17
CA GLY A 450 -29.45 -1.99 9.74
C GLY A 450 -29.17 -3.15 10.70
N PRO A 451 -29.98 -4.22 10.65
CA PRO A 451 -29.78 -5.41 11.45
C PRO A 451 -28.51 -6.16 11.00
N ALA A 452 -27.78 -6.71 11.97
CA ALA A 452 -26.56 -7.44 11.72
C ALA A 452 -26.82 -8.83 11.13
N LYS A 453 -26.02 -9.21 10.12
CA LYS A 453 -25.86 -10.57 9.61
C LYS A 453 -24.43 -11.03 9.88
N VAL A 454 -24.25 -11.88 10.88
CA VAL A 454 -22.94 -12.25 11.42
C VAL A 454 -22.40 -13.51 10.77
N TYR A 455 -21.18 -13.42 10.27
CA TYR A 455 -20.40 -14.51 9.69
C TYR A 455 -19.01 -14.56 10.31
N GLU A 456 -18.46 -15.76 10.47
CA GLU A 456 -17.13 -15.99 11.09
C GLU A 456 -16.05 -16.36 10.06
N SER A 457 -16.38 -16.23 8.78
CA SER A 457 -15.45 -16.34 7.66
C SER A 457 -15.96 -15.62 6.41
N GLN A 458 -15.03 -15.23 5.54
CA GLN A 458 -15.35 -14.78 4.18
C GLN A 458 -16.27 -15.76 3.45
N ASP A 459 -15.95 -17.06 3.47
CA ASP A 459 -16.69 -18.08 2.72
C ASP A 459 -18.15 -18.17 3.16
N ALA A 460 -18.41 -18.05 4.47
CA ALA A 460 -19.75 -18.05 5.01
C ALA A 460 -20.53 -16.79 4.60
N ALA A 461 -19.88 -15.62 4.61
CA ALA A 461 -20.47 -14.36 4.16
C ALA A 461 -20.81 -14.41 2.66
N VAL A 462 -19.88 -14.91 1.83
CA VAL A 462 -20.07 -15.13 0.39
C VAL A 462 -21.26 -16.05 0.14
N ALA A 463 -21.35 -17.18 0.85
CA ALA A 463 -22.49 -18.08 0.72
C ALA A 463 -23.80 -17.40 1.12
N GLY A 464 -23.81 -16.61 2.20
CA GLY A 464 -24.96 -15.84 2.65
C GLY A 464 -25.44 -14.82 1.60
N ILE A 465 -24.51 -14.12 0.95
CA ILE A 465 -24.80 -13.17 -0.13
C ILE A 465 -25.38 -13.88 -1.35
N LEU A 466 -24.69 -14.92 -1.84
CA LEU A 466 -25.08 -15.60 -3.08
C LEU A 466 -26.40 -16.38 -2.96
N THR A 467 -26.72 -16.89 -1.76
CA THR A 467 -27.96 -17.64 -1.48
C THR A 467 -29.13 -16.76 -1.06
N GLY A 468 -28.96 -15.43 -1.01
CA GLY A 468 -30.04 -14.48 -0.67
C GLY A 468 -30.40 -14.43 0.81
N GLN A 469 -29.54 -14.91 1.71
CA GLN A 469 -29.70 -14.72 3.17
C GLN A 469 -29.43 -13.28 3.59
N VAL A 470 -28.59 -12.58 2.81
CA VAL A 470 -28.37 -11.14 2.89
C VAL A 470 -29.36 -10.42 1.97
N VAL A 471 -30.03 -9.42 2.51
CA VAL A 471 -31.02 -8.59 1.81
C VAL A 471 -30.72 -7.10 2.00
N ALA A 472 -31.35 -6.26 1.18
CA ALA A 472 -31.22 -4.81 1.30
C ALA A 472 -31.56 -4.33 2.73
N GLY A 473 -30.72 -3.45 3.28
CA GLY A 473 -30.82 -2.94 4.64
C GLY A 473 -29.94 -3.68 5.66
N ASP A 474 -29.39 -4.84 5.32
CA ASP A 474 -28.53 -5.60 6.25
C ASP A 474 -27.15 -4.94 6.47
N VAL A 475 -26.61 -5.11 7.68
CA VAL A 475 -25.20 -4.87 8.00
C VAL A 475 -24.50 -6.22 8.12
N ILE A 476 -23.69 -6.58 7.13
CA ILE A 476 -22.95 -7.83 7.11
C ILE A 476 -21.70 -7.68 7.97
N VAL A 477 -21.61 -8.47 9.04
CA VAL A 477 -20.46 -8.49 9.96
C VAL A 477 -19.64 -9.74 9.71
N ILE A 478 -18.39 -9.58 9.29
CA ILE A 478 -17.43 -10.68 9.08
C ILE A 478 -16.35 -10.57 10.16
N ARG A 479 -16.35 -11.49 11.13
CA ARG A 479 -15.44 -11.44 12.29
C ARG A 479 -14.46 -12.61 12.32
N TYR A 480 -13.43 -12.50 13.17
CA TYR A 480 -12.30 -13.43 13.23
C TYR A 480 -11.49 -13.46 11.92
N GLU A 481 -11.44 -12.33 11.22
CA GLU A 481 -10.60 -12.14 10.02
C GLU A 481 -9.47 -11.15 10.26
N GLY A 482 -9.28 -10.69 11.51
CA GLY A 482 -8.21 -9.78 11.91
C GLY A 482 -6.80 -10.41 11.94
N PRO A 483 -5.78 -9.65 12.36
CA PRO A 483 -4.39 -10.11 12.43
C PRO A 483 -4.21 -11.46 13.14
N LYS A 484 -4.81 -11.64 14.31
CA LYS A 484 -4.73 -12.88 15.11
C LYS A 484 -5.84 -13.86 14.75
N GLY A 485 -7.06 -13.36 14.57
CA GLY A 485 -8.25 -14.17 14.33
C GLY A 485 -8.23 -14.87 12.97
N GLY A 486 -7.73 -14.21 11.93
CA GLY A 486 -7.62 -14.76 10.56
C GLY A 486 -6.93 -16.12 10.52
N PRO A 487 -5.67 -16.23 11.01
CA PRO A 487 -4.68 -15.16 11.20
C PRO A 487 -4.15 -14.59 9.88
N GLY A 488 -3.45 -13.46 9.93
CA GLY A 488 -2.84 -12.83 8.75
C GLY A 488 -3.69 -11.73 8.13
N MET A 489 -4.80 -11.34 8.77
CA MET A 489 -5.67 -10.25 8.36
C MET A 489 -5.97 -10.29 6.86
N GLN A 490 -6.63 -11.36 6.39
CA GLN A 490 -6.75 -11.61 4.96
C GLN A 490 -7.50 -10.47 4.25
N GLU A 491 -7.10 -10.16 3.01
CA GLU A 491 -7.86 -9.23 2.19
C GLU A 491 -9.09 -9.90 1.61
N MET A 492 -10.24 -9.27 1.78
CA MET A 492 -11.50 -9.76 1.26
C MET A 492 -11.99 -8.89 0.12
N LEU A 493 -12.14 -9.50 -1.07
CA LEU A 493 -12.70 -8.84 -2.25
C LEU A 493 -14.06 -9.44 -2.63
N TYR A 494 -14.20 -10.77 -2.54
CA TYR A 494 -15.42 -11.48 -2.96
C TYR A 494 -16.71 -11.01 -2.28
N PRO A 495 -16.79 -10.76 -0.96
CA PRO A 495 -18.02 -10.24 -0.36
C PRO A 495 -18.47 -8.93 -1.01
N THR A 496 -17.53 -8.05 -1.33
CA THR A 496 -17.82 -6.73 -1.91
C THR A 496 -18.23 -6.86 -3.38
N SER A 497 -17.51 -7.66 -4.17
CA SER A 497 -17.83 -7.93 -5.58
C SER A 497 -19.19 -8.61 -5.74
N TYR A 498 -19.53 -9.56 -4.87
CA TYR A 498 -20.81 -10.29 -4.96
C TYR A 498 -22.00 -9.47 -4.45
N LEU A 499 -21.81 -8.57 -3.49
CA LEU A 499 -22.86 -7.57 -3.19
C LEU A 499 -23.14 -6.69 -4.41
N LYS A 500 -22.10 -6.25 -5.13
CA LYS A 500 -22.26 -5.47 -6.36
C LYS A 500 -22.97 -6.27 -7.44
N SER A 501 -22.60 -7.52 -7.68
CA SER A 501 -23.25 -8.37 -8.71
C SER A 501 -24.72 -8.67 -8.38
N LYS A 502 -25.08 -8.78 -7.09
CA LYS A 502 -26.47 -8.92 -6.62
C LYS A 502 -27.25 -7.60 -6.56
N GLY A 503 -26.64 -6.46 -6.93
CA GLY A 503 -27.30 -5.15 -6.87
C GLY A 503 -27.49 -4.59 -5.46
N LEU A 504 -26.76 -5.11 -4.48
CA LEU A 504 -26.85 -4.74 -3.06
C LEU A 504 -25.74 -3.77 -2.61
N GLY A 505 -24.83 -3.38 -3.50
CA GLY A 505 -23.65 -2.56 -3.15
C GLY A 505 -23.95 -1.18 -2.54
N ALA A 506 -25.10 -0.58 -2.90
CA ALA A 506 -25.59 0.68 -2.30
C ALA A 506 -26.75 0.46 -1.31
N ALA A 507 -27.04 -0.78 -0.94
CA ALA A 507 -28.18 -1.14 -0.09
C ALA A 507 -27.78 -1.87 1.20
N CYS A 508 -26.52 -2.29 1.32
CA CYS A 508 -25.99 -2.99 2.49
C CYS A 508 -24.67 -2.38 2.94
N ALA A 509 -24.31 -2.63 4.20
CA ALA A 509 -22.98 -2.30 4.74
C ALA A 509 -22.18 -3.57 5.03
N LEU A 510 -20.86 -3.49 4.90
CA LEU A 510 -19.91 -4.53 5.30
C LEU A 510 -19.03 -4.03 6.43
N VAL A 511 -18.88 -4.82 7.49
CA VAL A 511 -18.05 -4.50 8.66
C VAL A 511 -17.17 -5.70 9.01
N THR A 512 -15.86 -5.49 9.19
CA THR A 512 -14.94 -6.57 9.53
C THR A 512 -13.75 -6.11 10.38
N ASP A 513 -13.24 -7.03 11.20
CA ASP A 513 -11.93 -6.91 11.87
C ASP A 513 -10.76 -7.26 10.94
N GLY A 514 -11.03 -7.86 9.78
CA GLY A 514 -10.08 -8.04 8.68
C GLY A 514 -9.92 -6.78 7.82
N ARG A 515 -9.60 -6.95 6.53
CA ARG A 515 -9.41 -5.84 5.59
C ARG A 515 -10.13 -6.09 4.27
N PHE A 516 -10.59 -5.02 3.65
CA PHE A 516 -11.15 -5.04 2.30
C PHE A 516 -10.08 -4.59 1.30
N SER A 517 -10.20 -5.04 0.06
CA SER A 517 -9.24 -4.67 -0.97
C SER A 517 -9.32 -3.18 -1.32
N GLY A 518 -8.19 -2.61 -1.76
CA GLY A 518 -8.18 -1.25 -2.34
C GLY A 518 -9.10 -1.12 -3.58
N GLY A 519 -9.46 -2.27 -4.18
CA GLY A 519 -10.45 -2.44 -5.25
C GLY A 519 -11.93 -2.37 -4.83
N THR A 520 -12.22 -2.29 -3.53
CA THR A 520 -13.58 -2.26 -3.02
C THR A 520 -14.26 -0.89 -3.21
N SER A 521 -15.55 -0.92 -3.54
CA SER A 521 -16.47 0.22 -3.48
C SER A 521 -17.72 -0.14 -2.65
N GLY A 522 -18.52 0.86 -2.30
CA GLY A 522 -19.65 0.74 -1.37
C GLY A 522 -19.24 0.94 0.10
N LEU A 523 -20.21 0.81 1.00
CA LEU A 523 -20.00 0.99 2.45
C LEU A 523 -19.30 -0.23 3.07
N SER A 524 -17.98 -0.27 2.93
CA SER A 524 -17.14 -1.36 3.44
C SER A 524 -16.15 -0.84 4.49
N ILE A 525 -16.32 -1.28 5.72
CA ILE A 525 -15.59 -0.84 6.91
C ILE A 525 -14.67 -1.97 7.38
N GLY A 526 -13.36 -1.77 7.26
CA GLY A 526 -12.35 -2.72 7.70
C GLY A 526 -11.63 -2.26 8.96
N HIS A 527 -10.71 -3.10 9.43
CA HIS A 527 -9.76 -2.78 10.50
C HIS A 527 -10.43 -2.51 11.86
N VAL A 528 -11.64 -3.03 12.09
CA VAL A 528 -12.31 -2.88 13.38
C VAL A 528 -11.40 -3.38 14.49
N SER A 529 -11.00 -2.44 15.36
CA SER A 529 -10.04 -2.66 16.42
C SER A 529 -10.66 -2.29 17.78
N PRO A 530 -10.46 -3.09 18.84
CA PRO A 530 -9.81 -4.41 18.84
C PRO A 530 -10.55 -5.44 17.99
N GLU A 531 -9.82 -6.42 17.45
CA GLU A 531 -10.42 -7.51 16.65
C GLU A 531 -11.21 -8.49 17.53
N ALA A 532 -12.03 -9.35 16.93
CA ALA A 532 -12.81 -10.34 17.69
C ALA A 532 -11.90 -11.29 18.50
N ALA A 533 -10.78 -11.74 17.95
CA ALA A 533 -9.85 -12.64 18.65
C ALA A 533 -9.14 -11.98 19.85
N GLU A 534 -9.17 -10.65 19.95
CA GLU A 534 -8.62 -9.88 21.09
C GLU A 534 -9.71 -9.47 22.10
N GLY A 535 -10.94 -9.94 21.94
CA GLY A 535 -12.06 -9.52 22.77
C GLY A 535 -12.66 -8.18 22.39
N GLY A 536 -12.54 -7.77 21.13
CA GLY A 536 -13.26 -6.61 20.60
C GLY A 536 -14.79 -6.76 20.69
N THR A 537 -15.51 -5.64 20.66
CA THR A 537 -16.99 -5.63 20.66
C THR A 537 -17.58 -6.24 19.39
N ILE A 538 -16.86 -6.22 18.27
CA ILE A 538 -17.27 -6.94 17.05
C ILE A 538 -17.46 -8.46 17.30
N GLY A 539 -16.73 -9.04 18.25
CA GLY A 539 -16.90 -10.41 18.70
C GLY A 539 -18.19 -10.68 19.49
N LEU A 540 -18.91 -9.63 19.92
CA LEU A 540 -20.17 -9.72 20.68
C LEU A 540 -21.44 -9.49 19.85
N VAL A 541 -21.28 -9.13 18.57
CA VAL A 541 -22.44 -8.88 17.70
C VAL A 541 -23.18 -10.19 17.47
N GLU A 542 -24.51 -10.16 17.60
CA GLU A 542 -25.41 -11.25 17.27
C GLU A 542 -26.31 -10.89 16.08
N ASN A 543 -26.85 -11.91 15.40
CA ASN A 543 -27.76 -11.70 14.28
C ASN A 543 -28.99 -10.91 14.72
N GLY A 544 -29.32 -9.86 13.96
CA GLY A 544 -30.47 -8.99 14.22
C GLY A 544 -30.17 -7.78 15.11
N ASP A 545 -28.99 -7.70 15.75
CA ASP A 545 -28.59 -6.49 16.47
C ASP A 545 -28.51 -5.30 15.51
N LEU A 546 -28.94 -4.12 15.94
CA LEU A 546 -28.89 -2.93 15.10
C LEU A 546 -27.50 -2.28 15.17
N ILE A 547 -26.89 -2.01 14.01
CA ILE A 547 -25.63 -1.27 13.91
C ILE A 547 -25.89 0.07 13.20
N ASN A 548 -25.52 1.15 13.85
CA ASN A 548 -25.62 2.52 13.36
C ASN A 548 -24.25 2.99 12.86
N ILE A 549 -24.18 3.42 11.61
CA ILE A 549 -22.99 3.97 10.95
C ILE A 549 -23.31 5.39 10.51
N ASP A 550 -22.48 6.36 10.91
CA ASP A 550 -22.58 7.75 10.51
C ASP A 550 -21.17 8.26 10.15
N ILE A 551 -20.86 8.24 8.85
CA ILE A 551 -19.56 8.68 8.32
C ILE A 551 -19.34 10.18 8.57
N PRO A 552 -20.31 11.08 8.32
CA PRO A 552 -20.15 12.49 8.66
C PRO A 552 -19.84 12.74 10.15
N ALA A 553 -20.48 11.98 11.05
CA ALA A 553 -20.22 12.08 12.49
C ALA A 553 -18.97 11.31 12.97
N ARG A 554 -18.34 10.50 12.10
CA ARG A 554 -17.25 9.57 12.41
C ARG A 554 -17.59 8.52 13.48
N THR A 555 -18.83 8.01 13.46
CA THR A 555 -19.31 7.06 14.48
C THR A 555 -19.76 5.72 13.91
N ILE A 556 -19.48 4.63 14.64
CA ILE A 556 -20.04 3.29 14.44
C ILE A 556 -20.47 2.69 15.78
N THR A 557 -21.76 2.39 15.95
CA THR A 557 -22.33 1.96 17.24
C THR A 557 -23.22 0.73 17.08
N LEU A 558 -22.99 -0.28 17.92
CA LEU A 558 -23.88 -1.40 18.17
C LEU A 558 -24.95 -0.95 19.17
N ALA A 559 -26.20 -0.87 18.73
CA ALA A 559 -27.32 -0.40 19.54
C ALA A 559 -27.87 -1.53 20.43
N VAL A 560 -27.02 -2.00 21.33
CA VAL A 560 -27.30 -3.01 22.36
C VAL A 560 -26.93 -2.41 23.71
N ALA A 561 -27.75 -2.65 24.74
CA ALA A 561 -27.50 -2.11 26.07
C ALA A 561 -26.20 -2.65 26.67
N ASP A 562 -25.46 -1.80 27.39
CA ASP A 562 -24.17 -2.16 28.00
C ASP A 562 -24.26 -3.38 28.93
N SER A 563 -25.40 -3.57 29.62
CA SER A 563 -25.63 -4.74 30.47
C SER A 563 -25.63 -6.04 29.67
N VAL A 564 -26.25 -6.04 28.48
CA VAL A 564 -26.28 -7.20 27.59
C VAL A 564 -24.89 -7.45 26.99
N LEU A 565 -24.17 -6.39 26.62
CA LEU A 565 -22.79 -6.54 26.14
C LEU A 565 -21.87 -7.09 27.22
N ALA A 566 -22.04 -6.69 28.48
CA ALA A 566 -21.28 -7.24 29.60
C ALA A 566 -21.60 -8.73 29.84
N GLU A 567 -22.86 -9.14 29.72
CA GLU A 567 -23.27 -10.55 29.79
C GLU A 567 -22.63 -11.38 28.67
N ARG A 568 -22.71 -10.91 27.41
CA ARG A 568 -22.09 -11.57 26.26
C ARG A 568 -20.56 -11.63 26.39
N ARG A 569 -19.94 -10.57 26.93
CA ARG A 569 -18.50 -10.51 27.21
C ARG A 569 -18.10 -11.61 28.18
N ALA A 570 -18.78 -11.70 29.33
CA ALA A 570 -18.50 -12.73 30.33
C ALA A 570 -18.66 -14.15 29.76
N ALA A 571 -19.67 -14.37 28.91
CA ALA A 571 -19.86 -15.64 28.21
C ALA A 571 -18.70 -15.97 27.25
N MET A 572 -18.23 -15.00 26.48
CA MET A 572 -17.11 -15.18 25.55
C MET A 572 -15.77 -15.32 26.25
N ASP A 573 -15.52 -14.59 27.34
CA ASP A 573 -14.31 -14.75 28.16
C ASP A 573 -14.22 -16.16 28.75
N ALA A 574 -15.36 -16.76 29.11
CA ALA A 574 -15.43 -18.14 29.58
C ALA A 574 -15.27 -19.17 28.43
N ALA A 575 -15.80 -18.89 27.23
CA ALA A 575 -15.76 -19.80 26.08
C ALA A 575 -14.44 -19.73 25.28
N GLY A 576 -13.72 -18.60 25.37
CA GLY A 576 -12.56 -18.26 24.57
C GLY A 576 -12.93 -17.50 23.29
N TRP A 577 -12.05 -16.56 22.91
CA TRP A 577 -12.20 -15.68 21.75
C TRP A 577 -11.85 -16.40 20.43
N GLN A 578 -12.76 -17.23 19.95
CA GLN A 578 -12.59 -18.03 18.73
C GLN A 578 -13.92 -18.25 17.99
N PRO A 579 -13.89 -18.59 16.69
CA PRO A 579 -15.08 -18.98 15.94
C PRO A 579 -15.85 -20.13 16.61
N ALA A 580 -17.18 -20.07 16.57
CA ALA A 580 -18.06 -21.09 17.15
C ALA A 580 -17.98 -22.45 16.42
N LYS A 581 -17.64 -22.43 15.13
CA LYS A 581 -17.43 -23.63 14.32
C LYS A 581 -15.97 -23.71 13.83
N PRO A 582 -15.37 -24.92 13.79
CA PRO A 582 -14.08 -25.11 13.15
C PRO A 582 -14.11 -24.62 11.71
N ARG A 583 -13.08 -23.86 11.32
CA ARG A 583 -12.91 -23.39 9.93
C ARG A 583 -11.95 -24.32 9.20
N PRO A 584 -12.22 -24.69 7.95
CA PRO A 584 -11.35 -25.59 7.17
C PRO A 584 -10.10 -24.87 6.63
N ARG A 585 -9.34 -24.17 7.50
CA ARG A 585 -8.14 -23.39 7.14
C ARG A 585 -6.86 -24.10 7.56
N LYS A 586 -5.83 -24.01 6.72
CA LYS A 586 -4.50 -24.53 7.05
C LYS A 586 -3.63 -23.46 7.71
N VAL A 587 -3.66 -23.41 9.04
CA VAL A 587 -2.82 -22.50 9.83
C VAL A 587 -1.44 -23.10 10.10
N SER A 588 -0.47 -22.77 9.26
CA SER A 588 0.92 -23.24 9.38
C SER A 588 1.65 -22.64 10.59
N VAL A 589 2.81 -23.20 10.93
CA VAL A 589 3.69 -22.67 11.99
C VAL A 589 4.06 -21.20 11.75
N ALA A 590 4.26 -20.80 10.49
CA ALA A 590 4.58 -19.41 10.14
C ALA A 590 3.41 -18.46 10.48
N LEU A 591 2.18 -18.87 10.20
CA LEU A 591 0.99 -18.09 10.54
C LEU A 591 0.72 -18.06 12.04
N GLN A 592 1.01 -19.16 12.76
CA GLN A 592 0.95 -19.20 14.22
C GLN A 592 1.96 -18.23 14.85
N ALA A 593 3.19 -18.19 14.33
CA ALA A 593 4.22 -17.25 14.79
C ALA A 593 3.81 -15.79 14.54
N TYR A 594 3.23 -15.49 13.37
CA TYR A 594 2.65 -14.18 13.09
C TYR A 594 1.55 -13.81 14.11
N ALA A 595 0.56 -14.69 14.29
CA ALA A 595 -0.55 -14.45 15.21
C ALA A 595 -0.11 -14.24 16.66
N ALA A 596 0.95 -14.93 17.11
CA ALA A 596 1.48 -14.81 18.46
C ALA A 596 2.16 -13.46 18.74
N MET A 597 2.59 -12.73 17.71
CA MET A 597 3.37 -11.49 17.84
C MET A 597 2.67 -10.25 17.29
N THR A 598 1.69 -10.39 16.40
CA THR A 598 1.07 -9.23 15.75
C THR A 598 0.24 -8.39 16.74
N THR A 599 0.21 -7.08 16.54
CA THR A 599 -0.68 -6.15 17.25
C THR A 599 -2.02 -5.98 16.51
N SER A 600 -2.94 -5.21 17.08
CA SER A 600 -4.16 -4.79 16.38
C SER A 600 -3.86 -3.97 15.11
N ALA A 601 -4.85 -3.91 14.22
CA ALA A 601 -4.77 -3.13 12.98
C ALA A 601 -4.63 -1.62 13.24
N ALA A 602 -5.25 -1.10 14.30
CA ALA A 602 -5.08 0.28 14.77
C ALA A 602 -3.63 0.64 15.16
N ARG A 603 -2.77 -0.37 15.35
CA ARG A 603 -1.32 -0.22 15.60
C ARG A 603 -0.46 -0.69 14.43
N GLY A 604 -1.04 -0.81 13.24
CA GLY A 604 -0.33 -1.24 12.02
C GLY A 604 -0.11 -2.75 11.90
N ALA A 605 -0.70 -3.57 12.78
CA ALA A 605 -0.46 -5.02 12.87
C ALA A 605 1.04 -5.39 12.88
N VAL A 606 1.86 -4.57 13.54
CA VAL A 606 3.31 -4.79 13.69
C VAL A 606 3.58 -5.94 14.66
N ARG A 607 4.82 -6.42 14.72
CA ARG A 607 5.21 -7.41 15.72
C ARG A 607 5.56 -6.74 17.05
N ASP A 608 4.94 -7.20 18.12
CA ASP A 608 5.23 -6.83 19.51
C ASP A 608 5.71 -8.06 20.30
N LEU A 609 7.03 -8.10 20.54
CA LEU A 609 7.69 -9.18 21.29
C LEU A 609 7.32 -9.19 22.79
N SER A 610 6.75 -8.12 23.33
CA SER A 610 6.32 -8.09 24.74
C SER A 610 5.19 -9.10 25.01
N GLN A 611 4.37 -9.39 24.00
CA GLN A 611 3.32 -10.40 24.04
C GLN A 611 3.86 -11.81 24.31
N LEU A 612 5.10 -12.10 23.87
CA LEU A 612 5.78 -13.37 24.16
C LEU A 612 6.42 -13.39 25.56
N LYS A 613 6.86 -12.23 26.06
CA LYS A 613 7.55 -12.11 27.36
C LYS A 613 6.57 -12.21 28.55
N GLY A 614 5.29 -11.90 28.33
CA GLY A 614 4.21 -12.04 29.31
C GLY A 614 3.69 -13.46 29.50
N ALA A 615 4.01 -14.39 28.60
CA ALA A 615 3.63 -15.81 28.68
C ALA A 615 4.61 -16.65 29.52
N LYS A 616 5.06 -16.12 30.67
CA LYS A 616 5.69 -16.97 31.69
C LYS A 616 4.55 -17.64 32.47
N GLY A 617 4.33 -18.92 32.14
CA GLY A 617 3.32 -19.77 32.75
C GLY A 617 3.55 -20.10 34.21
#